data_AF-A0A6B1F4V8-F1
#
_entry.id   AF-A0A6B1F4V8-F1
#
_cell.length_a   1.000
_cell.length_b   1.000
_cell.length_c   1.000
_cell.angle_alpha   90.00
_cell.angle_beta   90.00
_cell.angle_gamma   90.00
#
_symmetry.space_group_name_H-M   'P 1'
#
loop_
_entity.id
_entity.type
_entity.pdbx_description
1 polymer ?
#
loop_
_entity_poly.entity_id
_entity_poly.type
_entity_poly.pdbx_seq_one_letter_code
_entity_poly.pdbx_strand_id
1 'polypeptide(L)' 'MAISKEHELHARRKSRNIFVSLALVAFVFLVFAISIAKFQDGQLIEGFDHSYRATLLKVEE' A
#
# COMPACT_ATOMS: atom_id res chain seq x y z
N MET A 1 1.04 36.46 -2.66
CA MET A 1 1.69 36.70 -3.97
C MET A 1 0.74 36.20 -5.04
N ALA A 2 0.16 37.10 -5.85
CA ALA A 2 -0.79 36.71 -6.88
C ALA A 2 -0.02 36.21 -8.12
N ILE A 3 -0.14 34.92 -8.44
CA ILE A 3 0.36 34.35 -9.70
C ILE A 3 -0.57 34.85 -10.80
N SER A 4 -0.18 35.93 -11.49
CA SER A 4 -0.99 36.58 -12.53
C SER A 4 -0.75 36.05 -13.94
N LYS A 5 0.32 35.28 -14.16
CA LYS A 5 0.63 34.61 -15.45
C LYS A 5 1.21 33.22 -15.21
N GLU A 6 0.58 32.21 -15.81
CA GLU A 6 1.16 30.88 -15.98
C GLU A 6 2.44 31.01 -16.84
N HIS A 7 3.60 30.76 -16.23
CA HIS A 7 4.88 30.71 -16.93
C HIS A 7 5.03 29.37 -17.65
N GLU A 8 5.72 29.32 -18.80
CA GLU A 8 5.95 28.06 -19.55
C GLU A 8 6.56 26.93 -18.70
N LEU A 9 7.27 27.31 -17.63
CA LEU A 9 7.89 26.39 -16.68
C LEU A 9 6.84 25.60 -15.89
N HIS A 10 5.70 26.21 -15.55
CA HIS A 10 4.61 25.55 -14.80
C HIS A 10 3.93 24.49 -15.66
N ALA A 11 3.73 24.77 -16.96
CA ALA A 11 3.24 23.80 -17.93
C ALA A 11 4.18 22.59 -18.08
N ARG A 12 5.50 22.81 -18.16
CA ARG A 12 6.50 21.72 -18.24
C ARG A 12 6.61 20.89 -16.96
N ARG A 13 6.46 21.53 -15.79
CA ARG A 13 6.42 20.82 -14.49
C ARG A 13 5.13 20.00 -14.35
N LYS A 14 4.00 20.55 -14.79
CA LYS A 14 2.70 19.88 -14.75
C LYS A 14 2.74 18.56 -15.52
N SER A 15 3.27 18.54 -16.75
CA SER A 15 3.35 17.30 -17.53
C SER A 15 4.21 16.23 -16.84
N ARG A 16 5.37 16.61 -16.31
CA ARG A 16 6.26 15.67 -15.57
C ARG A 16 5.60 15.15 -14.29
N ASN A 17 4.98 16.04 -13.52
CA ASN A 17 4.32 15.67 -12.26
C ASN A 17 3.11 14.77 -12.50
N ILE A 18 2.41 14.87 -13.64
CA ILE A 18 1.31 13.97 -13.99
C ILE A 18 1.81 12.52 -14.10
N PHE A 19 2.89 12.26 -14.84
CA PHE A 19 3.44 10.91 -14.96
C PHE A 19 3.93 10.36 -13.62
N VAL A 20 4.60 11.20 -12.81
CA VAL A 20 5.03 10.82 -11.47
C VAL A 20 3.82 10.46 -10.59
N SER A 21 2.75 11.28 -10.64
CA SER A 21 1.53 11.01 -9.87
C SER A 21 0.85 9.70 -10.30
N LEU A 22 0.79 9.43 -11.61
CA LEU A 22 0.23 8.19 -12.16
C LEU A 22 1.05 6.97 -11.71
N ALA A 23 2.38 7.05 -11.78
CA ALA A 23 3.26 5.98 -11.32
C ALA A 23 3.10 5.71 -9.82
N LEU A 24 3.01 6.77 -9.00
CA LEU A 24 2.84 6.64 -7.56
C LEU A 24 1.48 6.03 -7.20
N VAL A 25 0.39 6.47 -7.85
CA VAL A 25 -0.95 5.89 -7.65
C VAL A 25 -0.96 4.42 -8.08
N ALA A 26 -0.39 4.08 -9.23
CA ALA A 26 -0.31 2.69 -9.69
C ALA A 26 0.47 1.80 -8.71
N PHE A 27 1.59 2.30 -8.18
CA PHE A 27 2.38 1.59 -7.19
C PHE A 27 1.60 1.34 -5.89
N VAL A 28 0.97 2.38 -5.34
CA VAL A 28 0.11 2.26 -4.15
C VAL A 28 -1.01 1.25 -4.39
N PHE A 29 -1.67 1.32 -5.54
CA PHE A 29 -2.76 0.41 -5.89
C PHE A 29 -2.29 -1.04 -6.00
N LEU A 30 -1.10 -1.28 -6.57
CA LEU A 30 -0.50 -2.61 -6.66
C LEU A 30 -0.24 -3.20 -5.27
N VAL A 31 0.44 -2.46 -4.40
CA VAL A 31 0.71 -2.92 -3.03
C VAL A 31 -0.60 -3.19 -2.28
N PHE A 32 -1.56 -2.28 -2.39
CA PHE A 32 -2.86 -2.41 -1.74
C PHE A 32 -3.65 -3.61 -2.25
N ALA A 33 -3.66 -3.87 -3.55
CA ALA A 33 -4.31 -5.04 -4.14
C ALA A 33 -3.71 -6.35 -3.60
N ILE A 34 -2.37 -6.43 -3.52
CA ILE A 34 -1.70 -7.57 -2.90
C ILE A 34 -2.06 -7.69 -1.42
N SER A 35 -2.12 -6.58 -0.67
CA SER A 35 -2.54 -6.59 0.74
C SER A 35 -3.95 -7.14 0.92
N ILE A 36 -4.92 -6.71 0.11
CA ILE A 36 -6.29 -7.25 0.15
C ILE A 36 -6.29 -8.76 -0.12
N ALA A 37 -5.59 -9.20 -1.17
CA ALA A 37 -5.49 -10.62 -1.50
C ALA A 37 -4.95 -11.43 -0.31
N LYS A 38 -3.91 -10.94 0.36
CA LYS A 38 -3.34 -11.61 1.54
C LYS A 38 -4.27 -11.61 2.76
N PHE A 39 -5.08 -10.57 2.94
CA PHE A 39 -6.05 -10.53 4.04
C PHE A 39 -7.19 -11.52 3.85
N GLN A 40 -7.59 -11.80 2.61
CA GLN A 40 -8.64 -12.78 2.31
C GLN A 40 -8.23 -14.21 2.66
N ASP A 41 -6.93 -14.53 2.60
CA ASP A 41 -6.41 -15.87 2.92
C ASP A 41 -6.41 -16.19 4.43
N GLY A 42 -6.83 -15.26 5.29
CA GLY A 42 -7.10 -15.56 6.70
C GLY A 42 -5.89 -16.07 7.47
N GLN A 43 -4.67 -15.62 7.12
CA GLN A 43 -3.46 -16.04 7.83
C GLN A 43 -3.60 -15.75 9.32
N LEU A 44 -3.49 -16.80 10.13
CA LEU A 44 -3.45 -16.69 11.58
C LEU A 44 -2.23 -15.84 11.95
N ILE A 45 -2.47 -14.65 12.49
CA ILE A 45 -1.43 -13.84 13.11
C ILE A 45 -1.22 -14.42 14.50
N GLU A 46 -0.32 -15.39 14.59
CA GLU A 46 0.10 -15.94 15.87
C GLU A 46 1.28 -15.13 16.43
N GLY A 47 1.17 -14.73 17.69
CA GLY A 47 2.31 -14.16 18.42
C GLY A 47 3.29 -15.27 18.78
N PHE A 48 4.53 -15.18 18.28
CA PHE A 48 5.62 -16.08 18.68
C PHE A 48 6.21 -15.63 20.02
N ASP A 49 5.40 -15.77 21.08
CA ASP A 49 5.78 -15.44 22.44
C ASP A 49 5.98 -16.72 23.27
N HIS A 50 6.42 -16.58 24.52
CA HIS A 50 6.61 -17.68 25.47
C HIS A 50 5.31 -18.31 26.02
N SER A 51 4.14 -17.84 25.61
CA SER A 51 2.86 -18.41 26.02
C SER A 51 2.46 -19.63 25.18
N TYR A 52 1.48 -20.39 25.66
CA TYR A 52 0.99 -21.58 24.96
C TYR A 52 0.34 -21.22 23.62
N ARG A 53 0.71 -21.97 22.59
CA ARG A 53 0.29 -21.79 21.21
C ARG A 53 -0.90 -22.70 20.88
N ALA A 54 -2.07 -22.10 20.66
CA ALA A 54 -3.30 -22.85 20.36
C ALA A 54 -3.15 -23.72 19.10
N THR A 55 -2.36 -23.28 18.12
CA THR A 55 -2.09 -23.99 16.86
C THR A 55 -1.26 -25.25 17.03
N LEU A 56 -0.53 -25.39 18.15
CA LEU A 56 0.29 -26.56 18.47
C LEU A 56 -0.41 -27.53 19.42
N LEU A 57 -1.57 -27.13 19.98
CA LEU A 57 -2.37 -28.02 20.81
C LEU A 57 -2.95 -29.11 19.92
N LYS A 58 -2.64 -30.36 20.27
CA LYS A 58 -3.20 -31.53 19.61
C LYS A 58 -4.69 -31.59 19.96
N VAL A 59 -5.55 -31.50 18.96
CA VAL A 59 -6.97 -31.82 19.12
C VAL A 59 -7.05 -33.32 19.31
N GLU A 60 -7.29 -33.78 20.54
CA GLU A 60 -7.65 -35.17 20.79
C GLU A 60 -9.11 -35.36 20.35
N GLU A 61 -9.36 -36.41 19.54
CA GLU A 61 -10.70 -36.83 19.10
C GLU A 61 -11.51 -37.46 20.24
#